data_AF-A0A9X7Z5S6-F1
#
_entry.id   AF-A0A9X7Z5S6-F1
#
_cell.length_a   1.000
_cell.length_b   1.000
_cell.length_c   1.000
_cell.angle_alpha   90.00
_cell.angle_beta   90.00
_cell.angle_gamma   90.00
#
_symmetry.space_group_name_H-M   'P 1'
#
loop_
_entity.id
_entity.type
_entity.pdbx_description
1 polymer ?
#
loop_
_entity_poly.entity_id
_entity_poly.type
_entity_poly.pdbx_seq_one_letter_code
_entity_poly.pdbx_strand_id
1 'polypeptide(L)' 'MNLLEFTQKFSDEKACEERLIQLRWKEGFTCPKCKHSEAMLVHAAHRRINRFWLHPQDRT' A
#
# COMPACT_ATOMS: atom_id res chain seq x y z
N MET A 1 -1.52 -16.69 10.56
CA MET A 1 -0.39 -15.99 9.92
C MET A 1 0.42 -15.32 11.01
N ASN A 2 1.66 -15.76 11.21
CA ASN A 2 2.61 -15.14 12.14
C ASN A 2 3.36 -13.98 11.46
N LEU A 3 4.24 -13.29 12.20
CA LEU A 3 4.97 -12.13 11.68
C LEU A 3 5.88 -12.50 10.50
N LEU A 4 6.59 -13.62 10.58
CA LEU A 4 7.51 -14.06 9.52
C LEU A 4 6.76 -14.36 8.22
N GLU A 5 5.65 -15.11 8.30
CA GLU A 5 4.76 -15.39 7.16
C GLU A 5 4.17 -14.12 6.56
N PHE A 6 3.81 -13.13 7.39
CA PHE A 6 3.33 -11.83 6.92
C PHE A 6 4.41 -11.10 6.11
N THR A 7 5.63 -11.02 6.63
CA THR A 7 6.74 -10.33 5.94
C THR A 7 7.13 -11.00 4.64
N GLN A 8 7.04 -12.33 4.54
CA GLN A 8 7.30 -13.06 3.29
C GLN A 8 6.19 -12.85 2.27
N LYS A 9 4.93 -12.84 2.71
CA LYS A 9 3.76 -12.73 1.81
C LYS A 9 3.53 -11.31 1.28
N PHE A 10 3.92 -10.28 2.02
CA PHE A 10 3.78 -8.87 1.67
C PHE A 10 5.13 -8.16 1.63
N SER A 11 6.12 -8.82 1.04
CA SER A 11 7.48 -8.29 0.87
C SER A 11 7.59 -7.18 -0.18
N ASP A 12 6.57 -7.03 -1.03
CA ASP A 12 6.48 -6.03 -2.08
C ASP A 12 5.34 -5.03 -1.81
N GLU A 13 5.56 -3.75 -2.11
CA GLU A 13 4.58 -2.69 -1.85
C GLU A 13 3.26 -2.95 -2.59
N LYS A 14 3.30 -3.42 -3.84
CA LYS A 14 2.12 -3.72 -4.64
C LYS A 14 1.31 -4.86 -4.02
N ALA A 15 1.97 -5.92 -3.57
CA ALA A 15 1.30 -7.05 -2.91
C ALA A 15 0.59 -6.63 -1.61
N CYS A 16 1.21 -5.71 -0.86
CA CYS A 16 0.59 -5.12 0.33
C CYS A 16 -0.63 -4.24 -0.03
N GLU A 17 -0.50 -3.37 -1.04
CA GLU A 17 -1.57 -2.50 -1.52
C GLU A 17 -2.79 -3.29 -2.01
N GLU A 18 -2.58 -4.29 -2.87
CA GLU A 18 -3.63 -5.18 -3.36
C GLU A 18 -4.36 -5.86 -2.21
N ARG A 19 -3.61 -6.34 -1.20
CA ARG A 19 -4.22 -6.96 -0.01
C ARG A 19 -5.08 -5.98 0.77
N LEU A 20 -4.59 -4.75 0.98
CA LEU A 20 -5.33 -3.72 1.71
C LEU A 20 -6.62 -3.32 0.98
N ILE A 21 -6.59 -3.23 -0.35
CA ILE A 21 -7.76 -2.98 -1.19
C ILE A 21 -8.79 -4.09 -0.99
N GLN A 22 -8.38 -5.35 -1.12
CA GLN A 22 -9.24 -6.52 -0.92
C GLN A 22 -9.83 -6.61 0.50
N LEU A 23 -9.05 -6.23 1.52
CA LEU A 23 -9.54 -6.21 2.90
C LEU A 23 -10.60 -5.12 3.12
N ARG A 24 -10.39 -3.95 2.53
CA ARG A 24 -11.27 -2.79 2.70
C ARG A 24 -12.55 -2.91 1.89
N TRP A 25 -12.47 -3.49 0.70
CA TRP A 25 -13.54 -3.58 -0.28
C TRP A 25 -13.63 -4.99 -0.87
N LYS A 26 -14.09 -5.94 -0.04
CA LYS A 26 -14.18 -7.36 -0.41
C LYS A 26 -15.03 -7.61 -1.67
N GLU A 27 -16.14 -6.89 -1.77
CA GLU A 27 -17.09 -7.00 -2.90
C GLU A 27 -16.81 -5.97 -4.01
N GLY A 28 -15.64 -5.34 -3.99
CA GLY A 28 -15.30 -4.23 -4.87
C GLY A 28 -15.53 -2.85 -4.26
N PHE A 29 -14.91 -1.84 -4.88
CA PHE A 29 -15.00 -0.47 -4.41
C PHE A 29 -16.42 0.08 -4.62
N THR A 30 -16.94 0.76 -3.61
CA THR A 30 -18.14 1.60 -3.73
C THR A 30 -17.95 2.82 -2.84
N CYS A 31 -18.09 4.01 -3.43
CA CYS A 31 -17.96 5.25 -2.68
C CYS A 31 -19.14 5.40 -1.68
N PRO A 32 -18.88 5.54 -0.36
CA PRO A 32 -19.97 5.67 0.63
C PRO A 32 -20.76 6.98 0.50
N LYS A 33 -20.23 7.98 -0.21
CA LYS A 33 -20.90 9.28 -0.42
C LYS A 33 -21.79 9.29 -1.67
N CYS A 34 -21.29 8.80 -2.81
CA CYS A 34 -21.98 8.90 -4.09
C CYS A 34 -22.41 7.56 -4.71
N LYS A 35 -22.06 6.42 -4.10
CA LYS A 35 -22.39 5.05 -4.53
C LYS A 35 -21.84 4.61 -5.89
N HIS A 36 -20.98 5.40 -6.54
CA HIS A 36 -20.25 4.95 -7.73
C HIS A 36 -19.21 3.86 -7.38
N SER A 37 -19.05 2.91 -8.30
CA SER A 37 -18.09 1.81 -8.21
C SER A 37 -16.78 2.09 -8.95
N GLU A 38 -16.68 3.21 -9.65
CA GLU A 38 -15.47 3.63 -10.34
C GLU A 38 -14.46 4.25 -9.36
N ALA A 39 -13.21 3.83 -9.46
CA ALA A 39 -12.10 4.34 -8.67
C ALA A 39 -10.83 4.44 -9.51
N MET A 40 -9.97 5.38 -9.15
CA MET A 40 -8.61 5.48 -9.65
C MET A 40 -7.63 5.26 -8.50
N LEU A 41 -6.64 4.39 -8.70
CA LEU A 41 -5.56 4.21 -7.74
C LEU A 41 -4.69 5.46 -7.75
N VAL A 42 -4.68 6.17 -6.62
CA VAL A 42 -3.82 7.33 -6.40
C VAL A 42 -2.62 6.88 -5.58
N HIS A 43 -1.48 6.75 -6.26
CA HIS A 43 -0.21 6.56 -5.58
C HIS A 43 0.19 7.94 -5.07
N ALA A 44 0.19 8.13 -3.74
CA ALA A 44 0.67 9.37 -3.17
C ALA A 44 2.14 9.54 -3.58
N ALA A 45 2.41 10.44 -4.53
CA ALA A 45 3.77 10.77 -4.99
C ALA A 45 4.64 11.42 -3.89
N HIS A 46 4.15 11.47 -2.66
CA HIS A 46 4.72 12.23 -1.57
C HIS A 46 4.62 11.53 -0.21
N ARG A 47 4.92 10.23 -0.14
CA ARG A 47 5.41 9.64 1.12
C ARG A 47 6.88 10.00 1.35
N ARG A 48 7.21 11.29 1.41
CA ARG A 48 8.44 11.80 2.05
C ARG A 48 8.22 13.21 2.62
N ILE A 49 7.46 13.31 3.72
CA ILE A 49 7.96 14.16 4.81
C ILE A 49 8.80 13.25 5.71
N ASN A 50 9.99 12.87 5.23
CA ASN A 50 11.21 12.97 6.02
C ASN A 50 12.43 12.69 5.11
N ARG A 51 13.29 13.69 5.02
CA ARG A 51 14.60 13.66 4.37
C ARG A 51 15.60 12.88 5.23
N PHE A 52 15.28 11.62 5.56
CA PHE A 52 16.05 10.84 6.55
C PHE A 52 16.04 9.31 6.34
N TRP A 53 15.89 8.85 5.09
CA TRP A 53 16.40 7.54 4.66
C TRP A 53 17.32 7.74 3.45
N LEU A 54 18.38 8.51 3.67
CA LEU A 54 19.66 8.33 3.00
C LEU A 54 20.60 7.87 4.11
N HIS A 55 20.70 6.56 4.32
CA HIS A 55 21.77 6.04 5.17
C HIS A 55 23.11 6.24 4.43
N PRO A 56 24.21 6.57 5.11
CA PRO A 56 25.48 6.95 4.47
C PRO A 56 26.27 5.81 3.81
N GLN A 57 25.77 4.57 3.88
CA GLN A 57 26.56 3.36 3.58
C GLN A 57 26.31 2.76 2.19
N ASP A 58 25.36 3.29 1.42
CA ASP A 58 25.09 2.84 0.04
C ASP A 58 25.83 3.70 -1.01
N ARG A 59 27.00 4.22 -0.63
CA ARG A 59 27.92 4.95 -1.53
C ARG A 59 29.30 4.28 -1.54
N THR A 60 29.33 3.02 -1.97
CA THR A 60 30.49 2.40 -2.59
C THR A 60 30.09 1.92 -3.97
#